data_AF-A0A661QGA6-F1
#
_entry.id   AF-A0A661QGA6-F1
#
_cell.length_a   1.000
_cell.length_b   1.000
_cell.length_c   1.000
_cell.angle_alpha   90.00
_cell.angle_beta   90.00
_cell.angle_gamma   90.00
#
_symmetry.space_group_name_H-M   'P 1'
#
loop_
_entity.id
_entity.type
_entity.pdbx_description
1 polymer ?
#
loop_
_entity_poly.entity_id
_entity_poly.type
_entity_poly.pdbx_seq_one_letter_code
_entity_poly.pdbx_strand_id
1 'polypeptide(L)' 'MEGTLIEIVYLDGTESKVSNDVLDVLIATDKILRFKRDTGWVDIIRKNAKLRDYRSREAYVGQERRAPWPKK' A
#
# COMPACT_ATOMS: atom_id res chain seq x y z
N MET A 1 -0.24 5.45 -25.29
CA MET A 1 0.61 5.62 -24.10
C MET A 1 1.31 4.29 -23.88
N GLU A 2 2.59 4.22 -24.22
CA GLU A 2 3.40 3.02 -23.98
C GLU A 2 3.69 3.00 -22.47
N GLY A 3 2.80 2.34 -21.71
CA GLY A 3 2.85 2.35 -20.25
C GLY A 3 4.07 1.58 -19.77
N THR A 4 4.89 2.20 -18.92
CA THR A 4 6.03 1.56 -18.28
C THR A 4 5.56 0.29 -17.58
N LEU A 5 6.07 -0.87 -18.02
CA LEU A 5 5.78 -2.14 -17.40
C LEU A 5 6.60 -2.31 -16.12
N ILE A 6 5.96 -2.78 -15.07
CA ILE A 6 6.51 -2.95 -13.73
C ILE A 6 6.80 -4.43 -13.50
N GLU A 7 8.03 -4.74 -13.06
CA GLU A 7 8.43 -6.09 -12.68
C GLU A 7 7.78 -6.48 -11.35
N ILE A 8 7.19 -7.67 -11.30
CA ILE A 8 6.49 -8.23 -10.13
C ILE A 8 6.96 -9.65 -9.85
N VAL A 9 6.78 -10.09 -8.61
CA VAL A 9 6.94 -11.48 -8.18
C VAL A 9 5.62 -11.95 -7.57
N TYR A 10 5.02 -12.99 -8.13
CA TYR A 10 3.81 -13.63 -7.65
C TYR A 10 4.06 -14.44 -6.37
N LEU A 11 2.99 -14.88 -5.70
CA LEU A 11 3.05 -15.70 -4.48
C LEU A 11 3.77 -17.04 -4.67
N ASP A 12 3.74 -17.59 -5.88
CA ASP A 12 4.42 -18.82 -6.27
C ASP A 12 5.91 -18.61 -6.59
N GLY A 13 6.39 -17.35 -6.54
CA GLY A 13 7.75 -16.99 -6.90
C GLY A 13 7.95 -16.68 -8.39
N THR A 14 6.91 -16.78 -9.21
CA THR A 14 6.99 -16.46 -10.65
C THR A 14 7.19 -14.97 -10.86
N GLU A 15 8.10 -14.59 -11.76
CA GLU A 15 8.35 -13.19 -12.12
C GLU A 15 7.59 -12.81 -13.40
N SER A 16 7.04 -11.60 -13.45
CA SER A 16 6.34 -11.09 -14.64
C SER A 16 6.40 -9.56 -14.74
N LYS A 17 5.93 -9.01 -15.85
CA LYS A 17 5.86 -7.58 -16.12
C LYS A 17 4.42 -7.17 -16.40
N VAL A 18 3.90 -6.21 -15.63
CA VAL A 18 2.50 -5.78 -15.70
C VAL A 18 2.38 -4.27 -15.82
N SER A 19 1.26 -3.77 -16.33
CA SER A 19 0.95 -2.34 -16.28
C SER A 19 0.64 -1.88 -14.85
N ASN A 20 0.67 -0.57 -14.61
CA ASN A 20 0.33 -0.02 -13.30
C ASN A 20 -1.11 -0.36 -12.87
N ASP A 21 -2.08 -0.35 -13.78
CA ASP A 21 -3.47 -0.70 -13.46
C ASP A 21 -3.61 -2.16 -12.99
N VAL A 22 -2.88 -3.08 -13.63
CA VAL A 22 -2.87 -4.49 -13.24
C VAL A 22 -2.14 -4.69 -11.92
N LEU A 23 -1.05 -3.95 -11.67
CA LEU A 23 -0.34 -3.98 -10.40
C LEU A 23 -1.28 -3.63 -9.24
N ASP A 24 -2.06 -2.56 -9.36
CA ASP A 24 -2.99 -2.14 -8.30
C ASP A 24 -4.03 -3.23 -7.99
N VAL A 25 -4.55 -3.89 -9.02
CA VAL A 25 -5.46 -5.04 -8.84
C VAL A 25 -4.75 -6.21 -8.17
N LEU A 26 -3.50 -6.52 -8.54
CA LEU A 26 -2.74 -7.63 -7.94
C LEU A 26 -2.35 -7.36 -6.49
N ILE A 27 -2.10 -6.09 -6.12
CA ILE A 27 -1.91 -5.67 -4.73
C ILE A 27 -3.23 -5.81 -3.97
N ALA A 28 -4.34 -5.29 -4.50
CA ALA A 28 -5.64 -5.33 -3.85
C ALA A 28 -6.22 -6.75 -3.70
N THR A 29 -5.96 -7.62 -4.69
CA THR A 29 -6.35 -9.04 -4.67
C THR A 29 -5.29 -9.94 -4.07
N ASP A 30 -4.21 -9.35 -3.55
CA ASP A 30 -3.32 -10.06 -2.67
C ASP A 30 -2.59 -11.23 -3.38
N LYS A 31 -2.27 -11.06 -4.66
CA LYS A 31 -1.69 -12.11 -5.54
C LYS A 31 -0.19 -12.02 -5.79
N ILE A 32 0.48 -10.98 -5.29
CA ILE A 32 1.93 -10.78 -5.47
C ILE A 32 2.65 -10.61 -4.13
N LEU A 33 3.94 -10.97 -4.10
CA LEU A 33 4.84 -10.80 -2.95
C LEU A 33 5.52 -9.44 -2.96
N ARG A 34 6.04 -9.04 -4.12
CA ARG A 34 6.83 -7.82 -4.28
C ARG A 34 6.77 -7.30 -5.71
N PHE A 35 7.04 -6.02 -5.87
CA PHE A 35 7.13 -5.36 -7.17
C PHE A 35 8.31 -4.37 -7.21
N LYS A 36 8.79 -4.03 -8.40
CA LYS A 36 9.97 -3.20 -8.61
C LYS A 36 9.58 -1.74 -8.87
N ARG A 37 10.16 -0.82 -8.10
CA ARG A 37 10.15 0.63 -8.35
C ARG A 37 11.53 1.08 -8.85
N ASP A 38 11.65 2.35 -9.19
CA ASP A 38 12.92 2.94 -9.65
C ASP A 38 14.03 2.78 -8.58
N THR A 39 13.67 2.87 -7.30
CA THR A 39 14.59 2.76 -6.17
C THR A 39 14.91 1.32 -5.75
N GLY A 40 14.20 0.31 -6.28
CA GLY A 40 14.40 -1.10 -5.91
C GLY A 40 13.11 -1.91 -5.72
N TRP A 41 13.22 -3.06 -5.07
CA TRP A 41 12.08 -3.95 -4.79
C TRP A 41 11.29 -3.48 -3.55
N VAL A 42 9.96 -3.53 -3.65
CA VAL A 42 9.02 -3.22 -2.57
C VAL A 42 8.26 -4.49 -2.21
N ASP A 43 8.46 -4.98 -0.99
CA ASP A 43 7.74 -6.13 -0.45
C ASP A 43 6.35 -5.73 0.08
N ILE A 44 5.35 -6.54 -0.21
CA ILE A 44 3.99 -6.39 0.30
C ILE A 44 3.93 -7.07 1.67
N ILE A 45 4.33 -6.32 2.70
CA ILE A 45 4.46 -6.83 4.07
C ILE A 45 3.07 -6.94 4.72
N ARG A 46 2.39 -8.09 4.57
CA ARG A 46 1.10 -8.33 5.24
C ARG A 46 1.16 -8.66 6.73
N LYS A 47 2.30 -9.14 7.26
CA LYS A 47 2.32 -9.63 8.65
C LYS A 47 2.04 -8.55 9.69
N ASN A 48 2.24 -7.27 9.38
CA ASN A 48 1.95 -6.15 10.29
C ASN A 48 1.22 -4.95 9.64
N ALA A 49 0.99 -4.96 8.33
CA ALA A 49 0.23 -3.90 7.68
C ALA A 49 -1.29 -4.21 7.78
N LYS A 50 -1.92 -3.77 8.87
CA LYS A 50 -3.38 -3.67 8.93
C LYS A 50 -3.79 -2.35 8.28
N LEU A 51 -4.64 -2.41 7.25
CA LEU A 51 -5.40 -1.22 6.85
C LEU A 51 -6.12 -0.70 8.09
N ARG A 52 -6.04 0.61 8.34
CA ARG A 52 -6.74 1.25 9.46
C ARG A 52 -8.22 0.93 9.32
N ASP A 53 -8.71 0.04 10.18
CA ASP A 53 -10.09 -0.40 10.14
C ASP A 53 -10.96 0.77 10.61
N TYR A 54 -11.63 1.44 9.69
CA TYR A 54 -12.53 2.56 10.01
C TYR A 54 -13.73 2.13 10.87
N ARG A 55 -14.03 0.82 10.98
CA ARG A 55 -15.06 0.27 11.87
C ARG A 55 -14.53 0.08 13.29
N SER A 56 -13.22 -0.16 13.44
CA SER A 56 -12.55 -0.12 14.74
C SER A 56 -12.22 1.33 15.07
N ARG A 57 -13.18 2.01 15.72
CA ARG A 57 -13.04 3.40 16.16
C ARG A 57 -12.07 3.49 17.33
N GLU A 58 -10.79 3.27 17.11
CA GLU A 58 -9.75 3.76 18.02
C GLU A 58 -9.71 5.28 17.87
N ALA A 59 -10.65 5.94 18.56
CA ALA A 59 -10.67 7.38 18.71
C ALA A 59 -9.38 7.77 19.44
N TYR A 60 -8.58 8.64 18.82
CA TYR A 60 -7.41 9.20 19.46
C TYR A 60 -7.86 9.93 20.74
N VAL A 61 -7.46 9.43 21.92
CA VAL A 61 -7.85 9.95 23.24
C VAL A 61 -6.91 11.07 23.71
N GLY A 62 -5.86 11.37 22.94
CA GLY A 62 -4.88 12.41 23.27
C GLY A 62 -5.35 13.82 22.94
N GLN A 63 -4.66 14.81 23.48
CA GLN A 63 -4.90 16.21 23.16
C GLN A 63 -4.55 16.48 21.68
N GLU A 64 -5.53 16.95 20.91
CA GLU A 64 -5.33 17.28 19.51
C GLU A 64 -4.27 18.39 19.37
N ARG A 65 -3.21 18.15 18.58
CA ARG A 65 -2.11 19.11 18.37
C ARG A 65 -2.54 20.44 17.75
N ARG A 66 -3.76 20.51 17.25
CA ARG A 66 -4.38 21.70 16.64
C ARG A 66 -5.21 22.51 17.65
N ALA A 67 -5.27 22.06 18.90
CA ALA A 67 -5.88 22.81 20.00
C ALA A 67 -4.80 23.50 20.85
N PRO A 68 -5.10 24.70 21.41
CA PRO A 68 -6.35 25.42 21.30
C PRO A 68 -6.44 26.25 20.01
N TRP A 69 -7.62 26.28 19.41
CA TRP A 69 -7.97 27.30 18.42
C TRP A 69 -7.91 28.68 19.08
N PRO A 70 -7.39 29.72 18.41
CA PRO A 70 -7.41 31.06 18.95
C PRO A 70 -8.87 31.46 19.24
N LYS A 71 -9.14 31.91 20.47
CA LYS A 71 -10.44 32.51 20.79
C LYS A 71 -10.57 33.81 19.98
N LYS A 72 -11.72 33.98 19.33
CA LYS A 72 -12.10 35.21 18.63
C LYS A 72 -12.01 36.42 19.55
#